data_AF-A0A833S6H3-F1
#
_entry.id   AF-A0A833S6H3-F1
#
_cell.length_a   1.000
_cell.length_b   1.000
_cell.length_c   1.000
_cell.angle_alpha   90.00
_cell.angle_beta   90.00
_cell.angle_gamma   90.00
#
_symmetry.space_group_name_H-M   'P 1'
#
loop_
_entity.id
_entity.type
_entity.pdbx_description
1 polymer ?
#
loop_
_entity_poly.entity_id
_entity_poly.type
_entity_poly.pdbx_seq_one_letter_code
_entity_poly.pdbx_strand_id
1 'polypeptide(L)'
;MIGDFEYLQQRVALRVDVMRRHVAGVAEVVLAPRAAELRVLRLHARQLKVKSVRINDVEANFEQLNFLDEIVDENYRDLATFDLFYRGAIVASKEGELIIEIPRDVTFLEDEEDDEDSSNLRDQQVEKDDDDDEETEVGTHKEQKLVLDAWDVDRLPKSSTEF
;
A
#
# COMPACT_ATOMS: atom_id res chain seq x y z
N MET A 1 -1.44 -12.11 6.48
CA MET A 1 -1.37 -11.40 5.19
C MET A 1 0.09 -11.09 4.98
N ILE A 2 0.79 -12.02 4.33
CA ILE A 2 2.24 -11.91 4.11
C ILE A 2 2.41 -11.18 2.77
N GLY A 3 3.37 -10.25 2.74
CA GLY A 3 3.49 -9.21 1.72
C GLY A 3 3.80 -9.77 0.34
N ASP A 4 2.75 -9.96 -0.46
CA ASP A 4 2.86 -10.17 -1.90
C ASP A 4 3.24 -8.86 -2.62
N PHE A 5 2.99 -7.72 -1.98
CA PHE A 5 3.34 -6.39 -2.42
C PHE A 5 3.61 -5.47 -1.23
N GLU A 6 4.37 -4.41 -1.51
CA GLU A 6 4.62 -3.28 -0.63
C GLU A 6 3.79 -2.09 -1.08
N TYR A 7 3.17 -1.43 -0.12
CA TYR A 7 2.43 -0.21 -0.37
C TYR A 7 3.41 0.96 -0.45
N LEU A 8 3.39 1.69 -1.58
CA LEU A 8 4.25 2.86 -1.77
C LEU A 8 3.46 4.16 -1.57
N GLN A 9 2.35 4.32 -2.30
CA GLN A 9 1.61 5.57 -2.32
C GLN A 9 0.12 5.36 -2.58
N GLN A 10 -0.69 6.32 -2.14
CA GLN A 10 -2.09 6.44 -2.54
C GLN A 10 -2.44 7.90 -2.80
N ARG A 11 -3.17 8.13 -3.89
CA ARG A 11 -3.79 9.42 -4.22
C ARG A 11 -5.29 9.21 -4.33
N VAL A 12 -6.07 10.16 -3.83
CA VAL A 12 -7.53 10.05 -3.86
C VAL A 12 -8.14 11.35 -4.34
N ALA A 13 -8.98 11.27 -5.37
CA ALA A 13 -9.77 12.37 -5.87
C ALA A 13 -11.25 12.09 -5.55
N LEU A 14 -11.84 12.91 -4.66
CA LEU A 14 -13.21 12.73 -4.17
C LEU A 14 -14.10 13.90 -4.55
N ARG A 15 -15.29 13.59 -5.06
CA ARG A 15 -16.43 14.49 -5.19
C ARG A 15 -17.47 14.15 -4.13
N VAL A 16 -17.70 15.10 -3.24
CA VAL A 16 -18.67 14.98 -2.14
C VAL A 16 -19.96 15.70 -2.51
N ASP A 17 -21.06 14.96 -2.61
CA ASP A 17 -22.41 15.52 -2.71
C ASP A 17 -23.09 15.44 -1.34
N VAL A 18 -23.09 16.57 -0.63
CA VAL A 18 -23.67 16.67 0.72
C VAL A 18 -25.19 16.47 0.70
N MET A 19 -25.86 16.96 -0.35
CA MET A 19 -27.32 16.89 -0.45
C MET A 19 -27.79 15.47 -0.72
N ARG A 20 -27.06 14.73 -1.56
CA ARG A 20 -27.33 13.31 -1.85
C ARG A 20 -26.67 12.35 -0.88
N ARG A 21 -25.89 12.84 0.10
CA ARG A 21 -25.12 12.04 1.06
C ARG A 21 -24.27 10.97 0.36
N HIS A 22 -23.63 11.36 -0.74
CA HIS A 22 -22.94 10.45 -1.63
C HIS A 22 -21.54 10.96 -1.92
N VAL A 23 -20.55 10.07 -1.81
CA VAL A 23 -19.16 10.33 -2.18
C VAL A 23 -18.83 9.49 -3.40
N ALA A 24 -18.33 10.12 -4.45
CA ALA A 24 -17.83 9.45 -5.64
C ALA A 24 -16.37 9.87 -5.85
N GLY A 25 -15.55 9.00 -6.40
CA GLY A 25 -14.15 9.35 -6.64
C GLY A 25 -13.34 8.23 -7.23
N VAL A 26 -12.05 8.49 -7.31
CA VAL A 26 -11.02 7.56 -7.77
C VAL A 26 -9.95 7.49 -6.69
N ALA A 27 -9.46 6.28 -6.43
CA ALA A 27 -8.28 6.04 -5.62
C ALA A 27 -7.22 5.42 -6.53
N GLU A 28 -6.09 6.09 -6.67
CA GLU A 28 -4.89 5.56 -7.32
C GLU A 28 -3.99 5.01 -6.21
N VAL A 29 -3.53 3.77 -6.36
CA VAL A 29 -2.67 3.10 -5.39
C VAL A 29 -1.44 2.59 -6.14
N VAL A 30 -0.26 2.97 -5.67
CA VAL A 30 1.03 2.53 -6.18
C VAL A 30 1.56 1.44 -5.27
N LEU A 31 1.79 0.27 -5.84
CA LEU A 31 2.20 -0.94 -5.13
C LEU A 31 3.46 -1.50 -5.80
N ALA A 32 4.46 -1.87 -5.00
CA ALA A 32 5.62 -2.62 -5.46
C ALA A 32 5.41 -4.12 -5.21
N PRO A 33 5.27 -4.97 -6.23
CA PRO A 33 5.15 -6.41 -6.02
C PRO A 33 6.44 -6.99 -5.43
N ARG A 34 6.32 -7.82 -4.39
CA ARG A 34 7.47 -8.52 -3.76
C ARG A 34 7.75 -9.86 -4.44
N ALA A 35 6.76 -10.42 -5.11
CA ALA A 35 6.89 -11.63 -5.90
C ALA A 35 7.09 -11.29 -7.38
N ALA A 36 7.95 -12.05 -8.06
CA ALA A 36 8.20 -11.90 -9.50
C ALA A 36 6.93 -12.10 -10.37
N GLU A 37 5.93 -12.83 -9.86
CA GLU A 37 4.63 -12.98 -10.52
C GLU A 37 3.49 -12.70 -9.52
N LEU A 38 2.95 -11.49 -9.56
CA LEU A 38 1.67 -11.17 -8.92
C LEU A 38 0.55 -11.33 -9.95
N ARG A 39 -0.39 -12.26 -9.72
CA ARG A 39 -1.53 -12.51 -10.63
C ARG A 39 -2.85 -11.98 -10.11
N VAL A 40 -2.99 -11.94 -8.79
CA VAL A 40 -4.22 -11.55 -8.12
C VAL A 40 -3.87 -10.59 -7.01
N LEU A 41 -4.50 -9.42 -7.01
CA LEU A 41 -4.42 -8.45 -5.94
C LEU A 41 -5.66 -8.60 -5.06
N ARG A 42 -5.47 -8.63 -3.74
CA ARG A 42 -6.57 -8.64 -2.78
C ARG A 42 -6.53 -7.39 -1.93
N LEU A 43 -7.60 -6.61 -1.95
CA LEU A 43 -7.77 -5.39 -1.16
C LEU A 43 -8.99 -5.48 -0.25
N HIS A 44 -8.98 -4.71 0.84
CA HIS A 44 -10.16 -4.54 1.67
C HIS A 44 -11.04 -3.42 1.11
N ALA A 45 -12.33 -3.70 0.92
CA ALA A 45 -13.25 -2.77 0.27
C ALA A 45 -14.68 -2.96 0.79
N ARG A 46 -14.97 -2.31 1.93
CA ARG A 46 -16.30 -2.36 2.57
C ARG A 46 -17.09 -1.09 2.33
N GLN A 47 -18.41 -1.24 2.29
CA GLN A 47 -19.38 -0.13 2.23
C GLN A 47 -19.14 0.83 1.05
N LEU A 48 -18.59 0.31 -0.04
CA LEU A 48 -18.33 1.03 -1.28
C LEU A 48 -18.75 0.16 -2.45
N LYS A 49 -19.03 0.80 -3.59
CA LYS A 49 -19.33 0.12 -4.84
C LYS A 49 -18.25 0.46 -5.85
N VAL A 50 -17.40 -0.50 -6.17
CA VAL A 50 -16.38 -0.34 -7.22
C VAL A 50 -17.09 -0.35 -8.58
N LYS A 51 -16.81 0.66 -9.41
CA LYS A 51 -17.38 0.77 -10.76
C LYS A 51 -16.50 0.13 -11.81
N SER A 52 -15.19 0.32 -11.69
CA SER A 52 -14.17 -0.15 -12.62
C SER A 52 -12.83 -0.15 -11.91
N VAL A 53 -11.93 -1.03 -12.33
CA VAL A 53 -10.53 -1.05 -11.89
C VAL A 53 -9.65 -0.97 -13.12
N ARG A 54 -8.58 -0.17 -13.04
CA ARG A 54 -7.55 -0.08 -14.07
C ARG A 54 -6.18 -0.25 -13.44
N ILE A 55 -5.30 -0.96 -14.12
CA ILE A 55 -3.89 -1.16 -13.74
C ILE A 55 -3.06 -0.69 -14.93
N ASN A 56 -2.24 0.34 -14.74
CA ASN A 56 -1.42 0.94 -15.81
C ASN A 56 -2.23 1.21 -17.09
N ASP A 57 -3.40 1.86 -16.93
CA ASP A 57 -4.37 2.17 -17.99
C ASP A 57 -5.06 0.98 -18.69
N VAL A 58 -4.75 -0.25 -18.28
CA VAL A 58 -5.44 -1.46 -18.74
C VAL A 58 -6.62 -1.77 -17.81
N GLU A 59 -7.79 -2.02 -18.39
CA GLU A 59 -8.96 -2.45 -17.62
C GLU A 59 -8.74 -3.84 -17.03
N ALA A 60 -8.95 -3.97 -15.72
CA ALA A 60 -8.76 -5.20 -14.98
C ALA A 60 -10.10 -5.79 -14.56
N ASN A 61 -10.22 -7.11 -14.63
CA ASN A 61 -11.35 -7.82 -14.06
C ASN A 61 -11.26 -7.78 -12.54
N PHE A 62 -12.39 -7.60 -11.88
CA PHE A 62 -12.44 -7.63 -10.43
C PHE A 62 -13.74 -8.27 -9.94
N GLU A 63 -13.66 -8.86 -8.75
CA GLU A 63 -14.78 -9.39 -7.99
C GLU A 63 -14.81 -8.71 -6.61
N GLN A 64 -15.99 -8.26 -6.18
CA GLN A 64 -16.19 -7.68 -4.86
C GLN A 64 -17.09 -8.59 -4.03
N LEU A 65 -16.50 -9.24 -3.03
CA LEU A 65 -17.16 -10.15 -2.10
C LEU A 65 -17.60 -9.42 -0.84
N ASN A 66 -18.77 -9.76 -0.31
CA ASN A 66 -19.31 -9.15 0.91
C ASN A 66 -19.60 -10.23 1.97
N PHE A 67 -18.54 -10.83 2.51
CA PHE A 67 -18.65 -11.92 3.49
C PHE A 67 -19.49 -11.58 4.74
N LEU A 68 -19.50 -10.31 5.15
CA LEU A 68 -20.25 -9.87 6.32
C LEU A 68 -21.75 -9.70 6.08
N ASP A 69 -22.17 -9.56 4.81
CA ASP A 69 -23.59 -9.41 4.46
C ASP A 69 -24.28 -10.78 4.45
N GLU A 70 -23.52 -11.86 4.17
CA GLU A 70 -24.01 -13.24 4.07
C GLU A 70 -24.28 -13.92 5.43
N ILE A 71 -23.90 -13.30 6.55
CA ILE A 71 -24.08 -13.87 7.91
C ILE A 71 -25.55 -13.80 8.36
N VAL A 72 -26.38 -13.02 7.66
CA VAL A 72 -27.77 -12.70 8.03
C VAL A 72 -28.78 -13.59 7.28
N ASP A 73 -28.57 -14.90 7.23
CA ASP A 73 -29.65 -15.82 6.84
C ASP A 73 -30.66 -15.93 7.99
N GLU A 74 -31.95 -15.79 7.69
CA GLU A 74 -33.03 -15.91 8.67
C GLU A 74 -33.05 -17.25 9.39
N ASN A 75 -32.42 -18.27 8.80
CA ASN A 75 -32.30 -19.61 9.37
C ASN A 75 -31.30 -19.71 10.54
N TYR A 76 -30.36 -18.77 10.69
CA TYR A 76 -29.28 -18.81 11.69
C TYR A 76 -29.54 -17.85 12.87
N ARG A 77 -30.72 -17.94 13.49
CA ARG A 77 -31.11 -17.10 14.64
C ARG A 77 -30.63 -17.64 15.99
N ASP A 78 -29.92 -18.76 16.02
CA ASP A 78 -29.29 -19.28 17.22
C ASP A 78 -27.87 -18.69 17.42
N LEU A 79 -27.53 -18.40 18.68
CA LEU A 79 -26.28 -17.71 19.01
C LEU A 79 -25.03 -18.50 18.60
N ALA A 80 -25.06 -19.83 18.73
CA ALA A 80 -23.91 -20.68 18.47
C ALA A 80 -23.58 -20.74 16.96
N THR A 81 -24.60 -20.89 16.13
CA THR A 81 -24.43 -20.89 14.67
C THR A 81 -24.07 -19.51 14.16
N PHE A 82 -24.69 -18.45 14.69
CA PHE A 82 -24.29 -17.08 14.38
C PHE A 82 -22.81 -16.81 14.69
N ASP A 83 -22.32 -17.16 15.90
CA ASP A 83 -20.91 -16.95 16.27
C ASP A 83 -19.96 -17.75 15.35
N LEU A 84 -20.33 -18.97 14.96
CA LEU A 84 -19.54 -19.79 14.04
C LEU A 84 -19.41 -19.12 12.66
N PHE A 85 -20.52 -18.74 12.04
CA PHE A 85 -20.51 -18.09 10.73
C PHE A 85 -19.87 -16.71 10.77
N TYR A 86 -20.13 -15.95 11.83
CA TYR A 86 -19.52 -14.63 12.02
C TYR A 86 -18.00 -14.71 12.09
N ARG A 87 -17.46 -15.65 12.86
CA ARG A 87 -16.00 -15.89 12.91
C ARG A 87 -15.46 -16.35 11.57
N GLY A 88 -16.15 -17.24 10.87
CA GLY A 88 -15.77 -17.69 9.52
C GLY A 88 -15.69 -16.53 8.53
N ALA A 89 -16.72 -15.69 8.49
CA ALA A 89 -16.78 -14.52 7.64
C ALA A 89 -15.71 -13.47 7.97
N ILE A 90 -15.38 -13.26 9.26
CA ILE A 90 -14.25 -12.40 9.65
C ILE A 90 -12.93 -12.95 9.08
N VAL A 91 -12.71 -14.26 9.18
CA VAL A 91 -11.48 -14.88 8.69
C VAL A 91 -11.39 -14.75 7.17
N ALA A 92 -12.46 -15.04 6.44
CA ALA A 92 -12.52 -14.87 4.98
C ALA A 92 -12.28 -13.40 4.58
N SER A 93 -12.94 -12.46 5.26
CA SER A 93 -12.79 -11.02 5.00
C SER A 93 -11.38 -10.50 5.27
N LYS A 94 -10.62 -11.13 6.18
CA LYS A 94 -9.21 -10.82 6.40
C LYS A 94 -8.32 -11.19 5.21
N GLU A 95 -8.76 -12.03 4.28
CA GLU A 95 -7.99 -12.33 3.07
C GLU A 95 -8.11 -11.23 2.01
N GLY A 96 -9.13 -10.37 2.12
CA GLY A 96 -9.45 -9.34 1.15
C GLY A 96 -10.80 -9.60 0.49
N GLU A 97 -11.51 -8.52 0.17
CA GLU A 97 -12.89 -8.55 -0.33
C GLU A 97 -12.96 -8.11 -1.79
N LEU A 98 -12.04 -7.24 -2.21
CA LEU A 98 -11.88 -6.84 -3.60
C LEU A 98 -10.73 -7.64 -4.19
N ILE A 99 -11.09 -8.61 -5.04
CA ILE A 99 -10.16 -9.47 -5.77
C ILE A 99 -10.01 -8.87 -7.16
N ILE A 100 -8.79 -8.52 -7.55
CA ILE A 100 -8.48 -7.92 -8.85
C ILE A 100 -7.53 -8.85 -9.58
N GLU A 101 -7.90 -9.25 -10.78
CA GLU A 101 -7.04 -10.06 -11.65
C GLU A 101 -6.10 -9.12 -12.41
N ILE A 102 -4.79 -9.34 -12.29
CA ILE A 102 -3.79 -8.55 -13.01
C ILE A 102 -3.79 -9.00 -14.48
N PRO A 103 -4.10 -8.12 -15.44
CA PRO A 103 -4.06 -8.46 -16.86
C PRO A 103 -2.65 -8.89 -17.27
N ARG A 104 -2.54 -9.87 -18.18
CA ARG A 104 -1.24 -10.39 -18.66
C ARG A 104 -0.42 -9.35 -19.43
N ASP A 105 -1.08 -8.32 -19.93
CA ASP A 105 -0.47 -7.26 -20.73
C ASP A 105 0.18 -6.17 -19.86
N VAL A 106 0.05 -6.26 -18.53
CA VAL A 106 0.69 -5.32 -17.59
C VAL A 106 2.15 -5.68 -17.41
N THR A 107 3.05 -4.78 -17.83
CA THR A 107 4.47 -4.84 -17.51
C THR A 107 4.71 -4.16 -16.18
N PHE A 108 5.39 -4.84 -15.26
CA PHE A 108 5.91 -4.22 -14.04
C PHE A 108 7.04 -3.27 -14.42
N LEU A 109 7.05 -2.07 -13.84
CA LEU A 109 8.14 -1.12 -13.99
C LEU A 109 9.29 -1.61 -13.10
N GLU A 110 10.49 -1.73 -13.67
CA GLU A 110 11.71 -1.99 -12.90
C GLU A 110 12.13 -0.69 -12.21
N ASP A 111 12.59 -0.78 -10.95
CA ASP A 111 13.15 0.36 -10.24
C ASP A 111 14.47 0.75 -10.95
N GLU A 112 14.54 1.95 -11.53
CA GLU A 112 15.79 2.52 -12.11
C GLU A 112 16.78 2.97 -11.01
N GLU A 113 16.86 2.27 -9.88
CA GLU A 113 17.82 2.53 -8.81
C GLU A 113 18.70 1.28 -8.62
N ASP A 114 19.80 1.18 -9.37
CA ASP A 114 21.08 0.54 -8.94
C ASP A 114 22.16 0.53 -10.06
N ASP A 115 22.57 1.70 -10.56
CA ASP A 115 23.79 1.80 -11.42
C ASP A 115 24.77 2.92 -11.00
N GLU A 116 24.53 3.66 -9.89
CA GLU A 116 25.38 4.81 -9.52
C GLU A 116 26.14 4.73 -8.18
N ASP A 117 26.17 3.59 -7.47
CA ASP A 117 26.91 3.50 -6.20
C ASP A 117 27.88 2.30 -6.13
N SER A 118 28.84 2.23 -7.05
CA SER A 118 30.00 1.33 -6.86
C SER A 118 31.30 1.80 -7.51
N SER A 119 31.68 3.06 -7.30
CA SER A 119 33.10 3.41 -7.41
C SER A 119 33.47 4.58 -6.51
N ASN A 120 34.03 4.29 -5.33
CA ASN A 120 35.25 4.95 -4.81
C ASN A 120 35.69 4.28 -3.50
N LEU A 121 36.33 3.12 -3.64
CA LEU A 121 37.34 2.68 -2.68
C LEU A 121 38.68 3.33 -3.06
N ARG A 122 39.25 4.15 -2.17
CA ARG A 122 40.70 4.22 -1.93
C ARG A 122 41.07 5.03 -0.68
N ASP A 123 41.47 4.27 0.34
CA ASP A 123 42.55 4.49 1.30
C ASP A 123 43.01 5.92 1.62
N GLN A 124 42.85 6.30 2.89
CA GLN A 124 43.98 6.79 3.67
C GLN A 124 43.78 6.52 5.17
N GLN A 125 44.66 5.67 5.68
CA GLN A 125 44.88 5.34 7.09
C GLN A 125 45.97 6.27 7.65
N VAL A 126 46.09 6.28 8.99
CA VAL A 126 47.12 6.91 9.86
C VAL A 126 46.92 8.44 10.08
N GLU A 127 46.89 9.04 11.28
CA GLU A 127 47.59 8.80 12.55
C GLU A 127 46.78 9.18 13.81
N LYS A 128 47.11 8.50 14.91
CA LYS A 128 46.83 8.84 16.31
C LYS A 128 47.65 10.08 16.70
N ASP A 129 47.12 10.93 17.57
CA ASP A 129 47.84 11.45 18.74
C ASP A 129 46.85 11.97 19.81
N ASP A 130 47.21 11.70 21.05
CA ASP A 130 46.51 12.00 22.31
C ASP A 130 46.59 13.50 22.67
N ASP A 131 45.55 14.05 23.33
CA ASP A 131 45.68 14.89 24.53
C ASP A 131 44.30 15.27 25.12
N ASP A 132 44.28 15.33 26.45
CA ASP A 132 43.16 15.47 27.39
C ASP A 132 42.28 16.73 27.21
N ASP A 133 40.98 16.62 27.53
CA ASP A 133 40.31 17.52 28.49
C ASP A 133 38.86 17.04 28.76
N GLU A 134 38.59 16.71 30.03
CA GLU A 134 37.24 16.58 30.58
C GLU A 134 36.59 17.96 30.64
N GLU A 135 35.53 18.23 29.85
CA GLU A 135 34.42 19.06 30.32
C GLU A 135 33.08 18.57 29.76
N THR A 136 32.12 18.55 30.68
CA THR A 136 30.72 18.15 30.56
C THR A 136 29.95 19.04 29.59
N GLU A 137 29.28 18.46 28.59
CA GLU A 137 28.01 19.03 28.10
C GLU A 137 27.13 17.96 27.44
N VAL A 138 25.87 17.95 27.86
CA VAL A 138 24.87 16.92 27.61
C VAL A 138 24.36 17.02 26.18
N GLY A 139 24.72 16.02 25.37
CA GLY A 139 23.89 15.43 24.32
C GLY A 139 23.12 16.40 23.42
N THR A 140 23.80 16.93 22.41
CA THR A 140 23.18 17.39 21.17
C THR A 140 22.46 16.21 20.52
N HIS A 141 21.19 16.01 20.87
CA HIS A 141 20.32 15.14 20.11
C HIS A 141 20.19 15.74 18.71
N LYS A 142 20.92 15.10 17.78
CA LYS A 142 20.71 15.09 16.33
C LYS A 142 19.36 15.69 16.01
N GLU A 143 19.38 16.88 15.42
CA GLU A 143 18.26 17.35 14.62
C GLU A 143 17.86 16.17 13.75
N GLN A 144 16.71 15.58 14.06
CA GLN A 144 16.04 14.67 13.15
C GLN A 144 15.72 15.54 11.96
N LYS A 145 16.66 15.60 11.00
CA LYS A 145 16.40 16.04 9.64
C LYS A 145 15.33 15.08 9.17
N LEU A 146 14.07 15.46 9.38
CA LEU A 146 12.93 14.83 8.74
C LEU A 146 13.27 14.88 7.26
N VAL A 147 13.66 13.73 6.72
CA VAL A 147 13.97 13.54 5.32
C VAL A 147 12.64 13.72 4.60
N LEU A 148 12.31 14.98 4.30
CA LEU A 148 11.19 15.37 3.45
C LEU A 148 11.37 14.77 2.03
N ASP A 149 12.57 14.31 1.68
CA ASP A 149 12.87 13.58 0.43
C ASP A 149 12.22 12.19 0.35
N ALA A 150 11.70 11.63 1.45
CA ALA A 150 10.97 10.35 1.38
C ALA A 150 9.57 10.50 0.74
N TRP A 151 9.12 11.75 0.53
CA TRP A 151 7.88 12.09 -0.17
C TRP A 151 8.17 12.94 -1.40
N ASP A 152 9.23 12.61 -2.13
CA ASP A 152 9.51 13.21 -3.43
C ASP A 152 8.45 12.74 -4.44
N VAL A 153 7.32 13.46 -4.48
CA VAL A 153 6.15 13.18 -5.34
C VAL A 153 6.55 13.11 -6.82
N ASP A 154 7.69 13.70 -7.18
CA ASP A 154 8.23 13.74 -8.53
C ASP A 154 9.00 12.46 -8.94
N ARG A 155 9.39 11.60 -7.98
CA ARG A 155 9.98 10.27 -8.27
C ARG A 155 8.94 9.20 -8.58
N LEU A 156 7.68 9.44 -8.22
CA LEU A 156 6.60 8.47 -8.36
C LEU A 156 5.87 8.64 -9.69
N PRO A 157 5.28 7.56 -10.25
CA PRO A 157 4.60 7.64 -11.53
C PRO A 157 3.51 8.72 -11.50
N LYS A 158 3.50 9.54 -12.56
CA LYS A 158 2.50 10.60 -12.72
C LYS A 158 1.11 9.97 -12.78
N SER A 159 0.15 10.60 -12.10
CA SER A 159 -1.25 10.18 -12.14
C SER A 159 -1.71 10.07 -13.59
N SER A 160 -2.25 8.91 -13.95
CA SER A 160 -2.78 8.63 -15.29
C SER A 160 -4.26 8.99 -15.40
N THR A 161 -4.91 9.32 -14.28
CA THR A 161 -6.31 9.75 -14.27
C THR A 161 -6.39 11.27 -14.31
N GLU A 162 -7.01 11.84 -15.35
CA GLU A 162 -7.34 13.28 -15.46
C GLU A 162 -8.50 13.69 -14.51
N PHE A 163 -8.55 13.11 -13.31
CA PHE A 163 -9.50 13.45 -12.26
C PHE A 163 -8.99 14.57 -11.34
#